data_AF-A0A5B2V6W7-F1
#
_entry.id   AF-A0A5B2V6W7-F1
#
_cell.length_a   1.000
_cell.length_b   1.000
_cell.length_c   1.000
_cell.angle_alpha   90.00
_cell.angle_beta   90.00
_cell.angle_gamma   90.00
#
_symmetry.space_group_name_H-M   'P 1'
#
loop_
_entity.id
_entity.type
_entity.pdbx_description
1 polymer ?
#
loop_
_entity_poly.entity_id
_entity_poly.type
_entity_poly.pdbx_seq_one_letter_code
_entity_poly.pdbx_strand_id
1 'polypeptide(L)' 'ALAAPHPERVFIGFELYLPSIATTLIKLENAGASNPRVIMADATAGQDHLFGPADLDELWTFFADPWHKKRHHKR' A
#
# COMPACT_ATOMS: atom_id res chain seq x y z
N ALA A 1 -12.78 -2.69 -3.27
CA ALA A 1 -13.31 -1.99 -4.46
C ALA A 1 -12.42 -2.19 -5.67
N LEU A 2 -11.11 -1.94 -5.61
CA LEU A 2 -10.21 -2.15 -6.76
C LEU A 2 -9.79 -3.61 -6.98
N ALA A 3 -9.41 -4.33 -5.93
CA ALA A 3 -8.77 -5.64 -6.11
C ALA A 3 -9.69 -6.74 -6.66
N ALA A 4 -10.90 -6.89 -6.10
CA ALA A 4 -11.80 -7.98 -6.47
C ALA A 4 -12.24 -7.95 -7.95
N PRO A 5 -12.52 -6.77 -8.55
CA PRO A 5 -12.80 -6.68 -9.99
C PRO A 5 -11.60 -6.94 -10.92
N HIS A 6 -10.37 -6.93 -10.39
CA HIS A 6 -9.13 -7.08 -11.15
C HIS A 6 -8.29 -8.29 -10.66
N PRO A 7 -8.83 -9.52 -10.70
CA PRO A 7 -8.15 -10.71 -10.19
C PRO A 7 -6.85 -11.04 -10.94
N GLU A 8 -6.68 -10.52 -12.16
CA GLU A 8 -5.47 -10.66 -12.99
C GLU A 8 -4.29 -9.82 -12.49
N ARG A 9 -4.54 -8.83 -11.63
CA ARG A 9 -3.51 -7.93 -11.08
C ARG A 9 -3.17 -8.31 -9.66
N VAL A 10 -1.90 -8.09 -9.26
CA VAL A 10 -1.46 -8.19 -7.87
C VAL A 10 -1.35 -6.79 -7.29
N PHE A 11 -1.91 -6.59 -6.10
CA PHE A 11 -1.84 -5.30 -5.40
C PHE A 11 -0.98 -5.43 -4.14
N ILE A 12 -0.08 -4.49 -3.90
CA ILE A 12 0.77 -4.47 -2.71
C ILE A 12 0.56 -3.14 -2.00
N GLY A 13 0.08 -3.19 -0.75
CA GLY A 13 -0.10 -2.03 0.10
C GLY A 13 0.93 -1.98 1.22
N PHE A 14 1.52 -0.82 1.45
CA PHE A 14 2.38 -0.54 2.59
C PHE A 14 1.62 0.26 3.64
N GLU A 15 1.74 -0.13 4.90
CA GLU A 15 1.11 0.55 6.04
C GLU A 15 1.97 0.36 7.29
N LEU A 16 2.06 1.37 8.15
CA LEU A 16 2.81 1.30 9.40
C LEU A 16 1.89 1.02 10.60
N TYR A 17 0.61 1.34 10.48
CA TYR A 17 -0.35 1.26 11.57
C TYR A 17 -1.15 -0.05 11.56
N LEU A 18 -0.81 -0.94 12.48
CA LEU A 18 -1.38 -2.29 12.59
C LEU A 18 -2.94 -2.33 12.60
N PRO A 19 -3.67 -1.45 13.30
CA PRO A 19 -5.14 -1.45 13.25
C PRO A 19 -5.72 -1.14 11.86
N SER A 20 -5.05 -0.28 11.07
CA SER A 20 -5.43 -0.03 9.67
C SER A 20 -5.22 -1.28 8.82
N ILE A 21 -4.14 -2.02 9.05
CA ILE A 21 -3.88 -3.31 8.37
C ILE A 21 -4.98 -4.31 8.68
N ALA A 22 -5.31 -4.52 9.96
CA ALA A 22 -6.37 -5.43 10.37
C ALA A 22 -7.72 -5.07 9.71
N THR A 23 -8.08 -3.79 9.73
CA THR A 23 -9.29 -3.29 9.06
C THR A 23 -9.26 -3.54 7.55
N THR A 24 -8.10 -3.39 6.93
CA THR A 24 -7.90 -3.66 5.50
C THR A 24 -8.09 -5.13 5.18
N LEU A 25 -7.49 -6.04 5.96
CA LEU A 25 -7.62 -7.49 5.75
C LEU A 25 -9.08 -7.95 5.85
N ILE A 26 -9.85 -7.47 6.84
CA ILE A 26 -11.29 -7.76 6.95
C ILE A 26 -12.05 -7.28 5.70
N LYS A 27 -11.74 -6.08 5.19
CA LYS A 27 -12.38 -5.55 3.97
C LYS A 27 -12.04 -6.38 2.73
N LEU A 28 -10.82 -6.90 2.65
CA LEU A 28 -10.40 -7.76 1.54
C LEU A 28 -11.10 -9.11 1.59
N GLU A 29 -11.18 -9.72 2.77
CA GLU A 29 -11.92 -10.97 3.00
C GLU A 29 -13.39 -10.83 2.63
N ASN A 30 -14.07 -9.79 3.14
CA ASN A 30 -15.48 -9.52 2.82
C ASN A 30 -15.72 -9.25 1.32
N ALA A 31 -14.70 -8.76 0.62
CA ALA A 31 -14.76 -8.51 -0.83
C ALA A 31 -14.38 -9.74 -1.67
N GLY A 32 -13.97 -10.86 -1.05
CA GLY A 32 -13.48 -12.05 -1.75
C GLY A 32 -12.18 -11.83 -2.52
N ALA A 33 -11.40 -10.80 -2.17
CA ALA A 33 -10.18 -10.44 -2.87
C ALA A 33 -8.96 -11.16 -2.28
N SER A 34 -8.35 -12.06 -3.05
CA SER A 34 -7.16 -12.83 -2.63
C SER A 34 -5.86 -12.34 -3.27
N ASN A 35 -5.94 -11.43 -4.23
CA ASN A 35 -4.83 -10.86 -4.98
C ASN A 35 -4.09 -9.67 -4.31
N PRO A 36 -4.54 -9.08 -3.18
CA PRO A 36 -3.72 -8.09 -2.48
C PRO A 36 -2.80 -8.69 -1.43
N ARG A 37 -1.70 -8.00 -1.16
CA ARG A 37 -0.79 -8.23 -0.03
C ARG A 37 -0.62 -6.92 0.72
N VAL A 38 -0.56 -7.00 2.05
CA VAL A 38 -0.29 -5.84 2.91
C VAL A 38 1.01 -6.09 3.64
N ILE A 39 1.93 -5.12 3.56
CA ILE A 39 3.25 -5.18 4.17
C ILE A 39 3.31 -4.11 5.25
N MET A 40 3.59 -4.54 6.48
CA MET A 40 3.74 -3.63 7.60
C MET A 40 5.15 -3.03 7.62
N ALA A 41 5.39 -2.00 6.81
CA ALA A 41 6.70 -1.38 6.67
C ALA A 41 6.59 0.04 6.09
N ASP A 42 7.70 0.78 6.19
CA ASP A 42 7.87 2.01 5.42
C ASP A 42 7.90 1.68 3.92
N ALA A 43 7.14 2.41 3.12
CA ALA A 43 7.00 2.14 1.69
C ALA A 43 8.30 2.42 0.92
N THR A 44 9.08 3.42 1.32
CA THR A 44 10.34 3.78 0.66
C THR A 44 11.37 2.69 0.86
N ALA A 45 11.62 2.30 2.11
CA ALA A 45 12.53 1.20 2.44
C ALA A 45 12.04 -0.13 1.86
N GLY A 46 10.73 -0.40 1.92
CA GLY A 46 10.12 -1.59 1.36
C GLY A 46 10.31 -1.68 -0.15
N GLN A 47 10.17 -0.57 -0.87
CA GLN A 47 10.36 -0.53 -2.31
C GLN A 47 11.77 -0.94 -2.72
N ASP A 48 12.78 -0.35 -2.08
CA ASP A 48 14.20 -0.61 -2.37
C ASP A 48 14.62 -2.06 -2.10
N HIS A 49 13.98 -2.72 -1.13
CA HIS A 49 14.32 -4.08 -0.74
C HIS A 49 13.52 -5.17 -1.46
N LEU A 50 12.30 -4.87 -1.90
CA LEU A 50 11.36 -5.89 -2.38
C LEU A 50 11.19 -5.91 -3.90
N PHE A 51 11.54 -4.83 -4.60
CA PHE A 51 11.32 -4.71 -6.04
C PHE A 51 12.60 -4.32 -6.76
N GLY A 52 12.88 -5.03 -7.85
CA GLY A 52 13.89 -4.66 -8.82
C GLY A 52 13.38 -3.63 -9.84
N PRO A 53 14.26 -3.18 -10.73
CA PRO A 53 13.88 -2.33 -11.85
C PRO A 53 12.78 -2.99 -12.71
N ALA A 54 11.71 -2.25 -12.99
CA ALA A 54 10.57 -2.67 -13.81
C ALA A 54 9.70 -3.82 -13.25
N ASP A 55 9.79 -4.13 -11.95
CA ASP A 55 8.91 -5.12 -11.29
C ASP A 55 7.50 -4.58 -10.99
N LEU A 56 7.31 -3.26 -11.05
CA LEU A 56 6.04 -2.58 -10.76
C LEU A 56 5.49 -1.91 -12.01
N ASP A 57 4.22 -2.21 -12.34
CA ASP A 57 3.51 -1.54 -13.44
C ASP A 57 3.05 -0.13 -13.05
N GLU A 58 2.60 0.04 -11.81
CA GLU A 58 1.98 1.28 -11.32
C GLU A 58 2.34 1.54 -9.84
N LEU A 59 2.50 2.82 -9.47
CA LEU A 59 2.70 3.26 -8.08
C LEU A 59 1.66 4.30 -7.71
N TRP A 60 0.88 4.02 -6.67
CA TRP A 60 -0.24 4.87 -6.25
C TRP A 60 -0.02 5.38 -4.82
N THR A 61 -0.15 6.68 -4.62
CA THR A 61 -0.11 7.32 -3.31
C THR A 61 -1.39 8.14 -3.10
N PHE A 62 -2.18 7.81 -2.08
CA PHE A 62 -3.42 8.52 -1.78
C PHE A 62 -3.30 9.28 -0.48
N PHE A 63 -3.57 10.59 -0.54
CA PHE A 63 -3.66 11.46 0.64
C PHE A 63 -2.43 11.35 1.57
N ALA A 64 -1.24 11.33 0.99
CA ALA A 64 0.01 11.34 1.75
C ALA A 64 0.06 12.56 2.69
N ASP A 65 0.81 12.44 3.78
CA ASP A 65 0.89 13.47 4.80
C ASP A 65 1.22 14.85 4.17
N PRO A 66 0.35 15.86 4.33
CA PRO A 66 0.47 17.10 3.58
C PRO A 66 1.55 18.05 4.15
N TRP A 67 2.16 17.68 5.29
CA TRP A 67 3.25 18.39 5.95
C TRP A 67 3.12 19.93 6.01
N HIS A 68 1.98 20.47 6.42
CA HIS A 68 1.67 21.92 6.35
C HIS A 68 2.68 22.89 6.99
N LYS A 69 3.53 22.43 7.93
CA LYS A 69 4.49 23.30 8.63
C LYS A 69 5.81 23.31 7.85
N LYS A 70 6.38 24.50 7.58
CA LYS A 70 7.67 24.66 6.85
C LYS A 70 8.78 23.71 7.31
N ARG A 71 8.94 23.53 8.64
CA ARG A 71 9.94 22.61 9.22
C ARG A 71 9.73 21.13 8.90
N HIS A 72 8.59 20.76 8.31
CA HIS A 72 8.23 19.38 7.97
C HIS A 72 8.24 19.12 6.46
N HIS A 73 8.51 20.11 5.60
CA HIS A 73 8.52 19.92 4.13
C HIS A 73 9.58 18.93 3.62
N LYS A 74 10.51 18.49 4.49
CA LYS A 74 11.56 17.52 4.18
C LYS A 74 11.29 16.12 4.76
N ARG A 75 10.11 15.93 5.35
CA ARG A 75 9.65 14.62 5.78
C ARG A 75 9.05 13.85 4.61
#